data_AF-A0A327HA97-F1
#
_entry.id   AF-A0A327HA97-F1
#
_cell.length_a   1.000
_cell.length_b   1.000
_cell.length_c   1.000
_cell.angle_alpha   90.00
_cell.angle_beta   90.00
_cell.angle_gamma   90.00
#
_symmetry.space_group_name_H-M   'P 1'
#
loop_
_entity.id
_entity.type
_entity.pdbx_description
1 polymer ?
#
loop_
_entity_poly.entity_id
_entity_poly.type
_entity_poly.pdbx_seq_one_letter_code
_entity_poly.pdbx_strand_id
1 'polypeptide(L)'
;MITLVGEIVDKMMDNPADDLFGGYYPFLRRLVIPFVLLMIFFFVYDLSNGSALLSAIFTGFSIGPLLILERLMIIYLIKQNLNENRQ
;
A
#
# COMPACT_ATOMS: atom_id res chain seq x y z
N MET A 1 -5.30 32.41 5.82
CA MET A 1 -4.14 31.66 5.26
C MET A 1 -3.72 30.48 6.13
N ILE A 2 -3.73 30.57 7.48
CA ILE A 2 -3.44 29.42 8.37
C ILE A 2 -4.60 28.39 8.42
N THR A 3 -5.86 28.82 8.23
CA THR A 3 -7.04 27.94 8.27
C THR A 3 -7.18 27.01 7.06
N LEU A 4 -6.75 27.44 5.87
CA LEU A 4 -6.88 26.66 4.64
C LEU A 4 -6.04 25.38 4.69
N VAL A 5 -4.83 25.46 5.27
CA VAL A 5 -3.97 24.28 5.46
C VAL A 5 -4.60 23.32 6.47
N GLY A 6 -5.18 23.84 7.55
CA GLY A 6 -5.92 23.03 8.53
C GLY A 6 -7.10 22.29 7.90
N GLU A 7 -7.92 22.98 7.12
CA GLU A 7 -9.08 22.39 6.42
C GLU A 7 -8.66 21.36 5.36
N ILE A 8 -7.55 21.59 4.65
CA ILE A 8 -7.01 20.62 3.68
C ILE A 8 -6.48 19.38 4.40
N VAL A 9 -5.80 19.55 5.54
CA VAL A 9 -5.28 18.46 6.36
C VAL A 9 -6.42 17.66 6.99
N ASP A 10 -7.40 18.34 7.62
CA ASP A 10 -8.59 17.69 8.19
C ASP A 10 -9.37 16.91 7.12
N LYS A 11 -9.51 17.47 5.91
CA LYS A 11 -10.18 16.80 4.79
C LYS A 11 -9.38 15.63 4.20
N MET A 12 -8.05 15.62 4.35
CA MET A 12 -7.24 14.44 4.02
C MET A 12 -7.39 13.36 5.11
N MET A 13 -7.45 13.76 6.39
CA MET A 13 -7.62 12.89 7.56
C MET A 13 -9.03 12.27 7.66
N ASP A 14 -10.06 12.95 7.15
CA ASP A 14 -11.45 12.46 7.13
C ASP A 14 -11.69 11.39 6.04
N ASN A 15 -10.63 10.95 5.35
CA ASN A 15 -10.71 9.83 4.44
C ASN A 15 -10.79 8.53 5.26
N PRO A 16 -11.81 7.67 5.10
CA PRO A 16 -11.94 6.42 5.87
C PRO A 16 -10.76 5.44 5.69
N ALA A 17 -9.84 5.72 4.78
CA ALA A 17 -8.57 5.00 4.62
C ALA A 17 -7.52 5.36 5.69
N ASP A 18 -7.60 6.54 6.30
CA ASP A 18 -6.66 7.01 7.32
C ASP A 18 -7.02 6.48 8.72
N ASP A 19 -8.27 6.06 8.96
CA ASP A 19 -8.64 5.32 10.17
C ASP A 19 -8.21 3.83 10.12
N LEU A 20 -7.76 3.33 8.95
CA LEU A 20 -7.15 2.00 8.90
C LEU A 20 -5.86 1.99 9.72
N PHE A 21 -5.79 1.08 10.69
CA PHE A 21 -4.68 0.96 11.64
C PHE A 21 -4.42 2.24 12.47
N GLY A 22 -5.45 3.06 12.70
CA GLY A 22 -5.38 4.23 13.58
C GLY A 22 -4.42 5.33 13.11
N GLY A 23 -4.43 5.68 11.82
CA GLY A 23 -3.60 6.75 11.25
C GLY A 23 -2.22 6.31 10.75
N TYR A 24 -1.79 5.07 11.01
CA TYR A 24 -0.46 4.58 10.64
C TYR A 24 -0.37 4.06 9.20
N TYR A 25 -1.49 3.93 8.50
CA TYR A 25 -1.55 3.36 7.15
C TYR A 25 -0.60 4.05 6.14
N PRO A 26 -0.49 5.39 6.06
CA PRO A 26 0.40 6.05 5.10
C PRO A 26 1.89 5.77 5.34
N PHE A 27 2.28 5.53 6.60
CA PHE A 27 3.65 5.17 6.97
C PHE A 27 3.93 3.71 6.66
N LEU A 28 3.05 2.81 7.09
CA LEU A 28 3.12 1.37 6.81
C LEU A 28 3.18 1.12 5.31
N ARG A 29 2.36 1.82 4.52
CA ARG A 29 2.34 1.74 3.06
C ARG A 29 3.71 1.99 2.42
N ARG A 30 4.43 3.01 2.90
CA ARG A 30 5.76 3.39 2.38
C ARG A 30 6.86 2.42 2.78
N LEU A 31 6.65 1.56 3.76
CA LEU A 31 7.58 0.50 4.16
C LEU A 31 7.22 -0.85 3.53
N VAL A 32 5.94 -1.22 3.54
CA VAL A 32 5.46 -2.53 3.10
C VAL A 32 5.62 -2.69 1.58
N ILE A 33 5.24 -1.70 0.78
CA ILE A 33 5.37 -1.79 -0.68
C ILE A 33 6.82 -2.04 -1.12
N PRO A 34 7.82 -1.22 -0.74
CA PRO A 34 9.20 -1.48 -1.12
C PRO A 34 9.76 -2.77 -0.51
N PHE A 35 9.35 -3.14 0.71
CA PHE A 35 9.77 -4.39 1.34
C PHE A 35 9.29 -5.62 0.54
N VAL A 36 8.02 -5.64 0.13
CA VAL A 36 7.46 -6.73 -0.69
C VAL A 36 8.14 -6.78 -2.06
N LEU A 37 8.39 -5.63 -2.68
CA LEU A 37 9.14 -5.53 -3.94
C LEU A 37 10.55 -6.11 -3.84
N LEU A 38 11.26 -5.82 -2.74
CA LEU A 38 12.58 -6.40 -2.47
C LEU A 38 12.50 -7.92 -2.27
N MET A 39 11.51 -8.43 -1.53
CA MET A 39 11.29 -9.87 -1.39
C MET A 39 11.07 -10.55 -2.74
N ILE A 40 10.24 -9.97 -3.60
CA ILE A 40 9.98 -10.48 -4.96
C ILE A 40 11.26 -10.46 -5.79
N PHE A 41 12.05 -9.39 -5.69
CA PHE A 41 13.33 -9.31 -6.38
C PHE A 41 14.30 -10.40 -5.96
N PHE A 42 14.49 -10.60 -4.65
CA PHE A 42 15.37 -11.65 -4.14
C PHE A 42 14.88 -13.05 -4.52
N PHE A 43 13.57 -13.29 -4.45
CA PHE A 43 12.98 -14.56 -4.84
C PHE A 43 13.22 -14.89 -6.32
N VAL A 44 13.00 -13.92 -7.21
CA VAL A 44 13.23 -14.13 -8.65
C VAL A 44 14.73 -14.19 -8.95
N TYR A 45 15.56 -13.46 -8.22
CA TYR A 45 17.01 -13.50 -8.38
C TYR A 45 17.58 -14.89 -8.08
N ASP A 46 17.13 -15.51 -7.00
CA ASP A 46 17.50 -16.88 -6.62
C ASP A 46 17.00 -17.88 -7.69
N LEU A 47 15.73 -17.74 -8.11
CA LEU A 47 15.14 -18.58 -9.15
C LEU A 47 15.86 -18.47 -10.51
N SER A 48 16.42 -17.30 -10.80
CA SER A 48 17.10 -17.01 -12.08
C SER A 48 18.60 -17.32 -12.06
N ASN A 49 19.07 -18.09 -11.07
CA ASN A 49 20.49 -18.45 -10.89
C ASN A 49 21.42 -17.22 -10.88
N GLY A 50 20.99 -16.14 -10.22
CA GLY A 50 21.79 -14.92 -10.10
C GLY A 50 21.71 -13.95 -11.30
N SER A 51 20.78 -14.19 -12.24
CA SER A 51 20.56 -13.28 -13.37
C SER A 51 19.80 -12.00 -12.95
N ALA A 52 20.53 -10.93 -12.66
CA ALA A 52 19.98 -9.65 -12.22
C ALA A 52 19.04 -8.98 -13.25
N LEU A 53 19.27 -9.21 -14.55
CA LEU A 53 18.43 -8.66 -15.61
C LEU A 53 17.02 -9.26 -15.57
N LEU A 54 16.94 -10.58 -15.43
CA LEU A 54 15.67 -11.30 -15.38
C LEU A 54 14.88 -10.90 -14.12
N SER A 55 15.55 -10.86 -12.97
CA SER A 55 14.90 -10.45 -11.72
C SER A 55 14.38 -9.02 -11.76
N ALA A 56 15.11 -8.08 -12.38
CA ALA A 56 14.65 -6.69 -12.51
C ALA A 56 13.39 -6.58 -13.38
N ILE A 57 13.31 -7.31 -14.50
CA ILE A 57 12.15 -7.30 -15.41
C ILE A 57 10.91 -7.82 -14.69
N PHE A 58 11.02 -8.98 -14.03
CA PHE A 58 9.89 -9.58 -13.31
C PHE A 58 9.45 -8.74 -12.10
N THR A 59 10.40 -8.14 -11.38
CA THR A 59 10.11 -7.24 -10.26
C THR A 59 9.41 -5.98 -10.75
N GLY A 60 9.88 -5.37 -11.84
CA GLY A 60 9.25 -4.21 -12.45
C GLY A 60 7.83 -4.49 -12.93
N PHE A 61 7.60 -5.68 -13.50
CA PHE A 61 6.26 -6.12 -13.89
C PHE A 61 5.32 -6.31 -12.67
N SER A 62 5.87 -6.80 -11.55
CA SER A 62 5.11 -7.03 -10.33
C SER A 62 4.60 -5.75 -9.64
N ILE A 63 5.23 -4.59 -9.89
CA ILE A 63 4.80 -3.29 -9.34
C ILE A 63 3.32 -3.02 -9.65
N GLY A 64 2.88 -3.29 -10.88
CA GLY A 64 1.51 -3.01 -11.32
C GLY A 64 0.46 -3.80 -10.51
N PRO A 65 0.49 -5.14 -10.56
CA PRO A 65 -0.42 -5.98 -9.78
C PRO A 65 -0.37 -5.70 -8.28
N LEU A 66 0.82 -5.43 -7.73
CA LEU A 66 1.01 -5.16 -6.30
C LEU A 66 0.20 -3.92 -5.84
N LEU A 67 0.24 -2.83 -6.61
CA LEU A 67 -0.51 -1.61 -6.31
C LEU A 67 -2.03 -1.80 -6.40
N ILE A 68 -2.49 -2.64 -7.34
CA ILE A 68 -3.91 -2.95 -7.49
C ILE A 68 -4.41 -3.78 -6.31
N LEU A 69 -3.65 -4.80 -5.92
CA LEU A 69 -3.98 -5.65 -4.76
C LEU A 69 -4.05 -4.85 -3.46
N GLU A 70 -3.10 -3.93 -3.26
CA GLU A 70 -3.13 -3.00 -2.13
C GLU A 70 -4.45 -2.22 -2.09
N ARG A 71 -4.87 -1.68 -3.23
CA ARG A 71 -6.11 -0.90 -3.34
C ARG A 71 -7.35 -1.73 -3.05
N LEU A 72 -7.39 -2.96 -3.55
CA LEU A 72 -8.50 -3.89 -3.29
C LEU A 72 -8.58 -4.27 -1.80
N MET A 73 -7.44 -4.52 -1.16
CA MET A 73 -7.39 -4.85 0.26
C MET A 73 -7.93 -3.70 1.11
N ILE A 74 -7.53 -2.44 0.83
CA ILE A 74 -8.07 -1.26 1.53
C ILE A 74 -9.59 -1.19 1.38
N ILE A 75 -10.11 -1.33 0.15
CA ILE A 75 -11.55 -1.26 -0.12
C ILE A 75 -12.30 -2.34 0.67
N TYR A 76 -11.73 -3.55 0.75
CA TYR A 76 -12.31 -4.65 1.52
C TYR A 76 -12.34 -4.35 3.02
N LEU A 77 -11.24 -3.85 3.58
CA LEU A 77 -11.15 -3.48 4.99
C LEU A 77 -12.12 -2.35 5.38
N ILE A 78 -12.23 -1.31 4.54
CA ILE A 78 -13.23 -0.23 4.74
C ILE A 78 -14.65 -0.83 4.77
N LYS A 79 -14.95 -1.73 3.83
CA LYS A 79 -16.27 -2.37 3.76
C LYS A 79 -16.56 -3.22 5.01
N GLN A 80 -15.56 -3.92 5.55
CA GLN A 80 -15.70 -4.71 6.77
C GLN A 80 -15.96 -3.82 7.98
N ASN A 81 -15.18 -2.75 8.14
CA ASN A 81 -15.31 -1.80 9.24
C ASN A 81 -16.68 -1.08 9.21
N LEU A 82 -17.19 -0.74 8.03
CA LEU A 82 -18.55 -0.20 7.85
C LEU A 82 -19.66 -1.19 8.22
N ASN A 83 -19.43 -2.50 8.05
CA ASN A 83 -20.41 -3.53 8.43
C ASN A 83 -20.42 -3.78 9.94
N GLU A 84 -19.26 -3.69 10.59
CA GLU A 84 -19.13 -3.82 12.05
C GLU A 84 -19.79 -2.65 12.79
N ASN A 85 -19.62 -1.41 12.32
CA ASN A 85 -20.27 -0.22 12.90
C ASN A 85 -21.80 -0.14 12.66
N ARG A 86 -22.38 -1.03 11.84
CA ARG A 86 -23.83 -1.09 11.61
C ARG A 86 -24.56 -2.09 12.53
N GLN A 87 -23.84 -2.93 13.26
CA GLN A 87 -24.41 -3.80 14.29
C GLN A 87 -24.38 -3.11 15.65
#